data_AF-A0A535JEX8-F1
#
_entry.id   AF-A0A535JEX8-F1
#
_cell.length_a   1.000
_cell.length_b   1.000
_cell.length_c   1.000
_cell.angle_alpha   90.00
_cell.angle_beta   90.00
_cell.angle_gamma   90.00
#
_symmetry.space_group_name_H-M   'P 1'
#
loop_
_entity.id
_entity.type
_entity.pdbx_description
1 polymer ?
#
loop_
_entity_poly.entity_id
_entity_poly.type
_entity_poly.pdbx_seq_one_letter_code
_entity_poly.pdbx_strand_id
1 'polypeptide(L)'
;MAITQRPLAVRRDLIRIFGEDRLVAVIRTTSPEIARKAAQAMSEAGVRLVEITLTVPDAFEIIEELALDDAFAGRGSVVGAGTVL
;
A
#
# COMPACT_ATOMS: atom_id res chain seq x y z
N MET A 1 4.06 -17.43 -18.55
CA MET A 1 4.39 -16.33 -17.62
C MET A 1 4.26 -16.87 -16.21
N ALA A 2 5.37 -17.02 -15.49
CA ALA A 2 5.33 -17.46 -14.10
C ALA A 2 4.78 -16.30 -13.26
N ILE A 3 3.63 -16.51 -12.64
CA ILE A 3 3.10 -15.58 -11.65
C ILE A 3 3.95 -15.81 -10.39
N THR A 4 4.98 -15.00 -10.20
CA THR A 4 5.77 -15.03 -8.96
C THR A 4 4.88 -14.44 -7.86
N GLN A 5 4.11 -15.29 -7.19
CA GLN A 5 3.27 -14.88 -6.06
C GLN A 5 4.19 -14.57 -4.88
N ARG A 6 4.36 -13.29 -4.56
CA ARG A 6 4.94 -12.85 -3.30
C ARG A 6 4.08 -13.32 -2.12
N PRO A 7 4.66 -13.59 -0.95
CA PRO A 7 3.88 -13.85 0.24
C PRO A 7 3.01 -12.62 0.53
N LEU A 8 1.69 -12.80 0.45
CA LEU A 8 0.74 -11.76 0.85
C LEU A 8 0.86 -11.53 2.36
N ALA A 9 0.67 -10.28 2.81
CA ALA A 9 0.50 -9.99 4.23
C ALA A 9 -0.65 -10.85 4.76
N VAL A 10 -0.37 -11.75 5.70
CA VAL A 10 -1.43 -12.59 6.24
C VAL A 10 -2.26 -11.80 7.23
N ARG A 11 -3.53 -12.20 7.42
CA ARG A 11 -4.46 -11.54 8.36
C ARG A 11 -3.88 -11.26 9.75
N ARG A 12 -3.02 -12.16 10.26
CA ARG A 12 -2.35 -11.96 11.56
C ARG A 12 -1.39 -10.78 11.55
N ASP A 13 -0.65 -10.58 10.47
CA ASP A 13 0.29 -9.47 10.33
C ASP A 13 -0.45 -8.14 10.28
N LEU A 14 -1.53 -8.07 9.50
CA LEU A 14 -2.37 -6.88 9.42
C LEU A 14 -2.93 -6.50 10.79
N ILE A 15 -3.54 -7.44 11.51
CA ILE A 15 -4.07 -7.20 12.86
C ILE A 15 -2.98 -6.67 13.81
N ARG A 16 -1.77 -7.23 13.71
CA ARG A 16 -0.62 -6.78 14.50
C ARG A 16 -0.22 -5.34 14.16
N ILE A 17 -0.08 -5.02 12.87
CA ILE A 17 0.27 -3.67 12.41
C ILE A 17 -0.80 -2.66 12.84
N PHE A 18 -2.08 -2.98 12.66
CA PHE A 18 -3.18 -2.13 13.12
C PHE A 18 -3.12 -1.86 14.63
N GLY A 19 -2.80 -2.87 15.44
CA GLY A 19 -2.69 -2.72 16.89
C GLY A 19 -1.49 -1.89 17.35
N GLU A 20 -0.36 -2.06 16.67
CA GLU A 20 0.91 -1.36 16.93
C GLU A 20 0.88 0.10 16.45
N ASP A 21 0.58 0.33 15.17
CA ASP A 21 0.70 1.67 14.54
C ASP A 21 -0.55 2.52 14.72
N ARG A 22 -1.72 1.87 14.73
CA ARG A 22 -3.04 2.54 14.84
C ARG A 22 -3.25 3.66 13.81
N LEU A 23 -2.62 3.53 12.64
CA LEU A 23 -2.64 4.52 11.58
C LEU A 23 -2.74 3.83 10.21
N VAL A 24 -3.54 4.41 9.32
CA VAL A 24 -3.61 4.05 7.91
C VAL A 24 -3.58 5.34 7.09
N ALA A 25 -2.70 5.43 6.10
CA ALA A 25 -2.67 6.53 5.15
C ALA A 25 -3.63 6.26 3.98
N VAL A 26 -4.79 6.92 3.95
CA VAL A 26 -5.75 6.81 2.85
C VAL A 26 -5.50 7.91 1.82
N ILE A 27 -5.11 7.51 0.61
CA ILE A 27 -4.69 8.42 -0.45
C ILE A 27 -5.81 8.58 -1.49
N ARG A 28 -6.28 9.81 -1.62
CA ARG A 28 -7.26 10.23 -2.64
C ARG A 28 -6.76 11.49 -3.33
N THR A 29 -6.65 11.43 -4.65
CA THR A 29 -6.20 12.53 -5.50
C THR A 29 -6.64 12.26 -6.94
N THR A 30 -6.69 13.31 -7.76
CA THR A 30 -6.98 13.20 -9.19
C THR A 30 -5.72 12.99 -10.03
N SER A 31 -4.54 12.87 -9.40
CA SER A 31 -3.26 12.65 -10.08
C SER A 31 -2.64 11.30 -9.68
N PRO A 32 -2.46 10.37 -10.64
CA PRO A 32 -1.76 9.10 -10.40
C PRO A 32 -0.34 9.29 -9.87
N GLU A 33 0.37 10.30 -10.37
CA GLU A 33 1.74 10.60 -9.97
C GLU A 33 1.80 11.05 -8.50
N ILE A 34 0.88 11.93 -8.09
CA ILE A 34 0.80 12.38 -6.69
C ILE A 34 0.46 11.19 -5.78
N ALA A 35 -0.43 10.29 -6.20
CA ALA A 35 -0.79 9.12 -5.41
C ALA A 35 0.43 8.21 -5.17
N ARG A 36 1.22 7.92 -6.21
CA ARG A 36 2.46 7.13 -6.11
C ARG A 36 3.46 7.77 -5.16
N LYS A 37 3.76 9.05 -5.38
CA LYS A 37 4.71 9.82 -4.55
C LYS A 37 4.26 9.88 -3.09
N ALA A 38 2.97 10.10 -2.84
CA ALA A 38 2.42 10.12 -1.48
C ALA A 38 2.54 8.75 -0.81
N ALA A 39 2.23 7.65 -1.50
CA ALA A 39 2.34 6.30 -0.97
C ALA A 39 3.78 5.95 -0.59
N GLN A 40 4.74 6.28 -1.46
CA GLN A 40 6.17 6.09 -1.20
C GLN A 40 6.63 6.94 -0.02
N ALA A 41 6.29 8.23 0.02
CA ALA A 41 6.64 9.12 1.11
C ALA A 41 6.07 8.67 2.47
N MET A 42 4.84 8.14 2.50
CA MET A 42 4.24 7.59 3.72
C MET A 42 4.99 6.34 4.19
N SER A 43 5.34 5.44 3.27
CA SER A 43 6.15 4.25 3.58
C SER A 43 7.54 4.64 4.11
N GLU A 44 8.20 5.63 3.50
CA GLU A 44 9.48 6.18 3.97
C GLU A 44 9.38 6.85 5.34
N ALA A 45 8.25 7.48 5.64
CA ALA A 45 7.96 8.05 6.95
C ALA A 45 7.59 7.00 8.03
N GLY A 46 7.55 5.71 7.67
CA GLY A 46 7.27 4.61 8.58
C GLY A 46 5.79 4.25 8.71
N VAL A 47 4.90 4.80 7.88
CA VAL A 47 3.49 4.38 7.84
C VAL A 47 3.40 3.06 7.07
N ARG A 48 3.14 1.97 7.81
CA ARG A 48 3.11 0.62 7.22
C ARG A 48 1.82 0.30 6.49
N LEU A 49 0.69 0.96 6.78
CA LEU A 49 -0.57 0.72 6.08
C LEU A 49 -0.91 1.91 5.20
N VAL A 50 -0.94 1.68 3.89
CA VAL A 50 -1.30 2.68 2.89
C VAL A 50 -2.47 2.16 2.07
N GLU A 51 -3.48 2.98 1.83
CA GLU A 51 -4.63 2.65 1.00
C GLU A 51 -4.68 3.60 -0.19
N ILE A 52 -4.82 3.05 -1.40
CA ILE A 52 -5.18 3.84 -2.58
C ILE A 52 -6.69 3.75 -2.78
N THR A 53 -7.38 4.89 -2.75
CA THR A 53 -8.81 4.90 -3.04
C THR A 53 -9.07 4.59 -4.52
N LEU A 54 -10.09 3.78 -4.80
CA LEU A 54 -10.43 3.38 -6.18
C LEU A 54 -10.99 4.51 -7.07
N THR A 55 -11.10 5.73 -6.53
CA THR A 55 -11.43 6.94 -7.30
C THR A 55 -10.19 7.67 -7.83
N VAL A 56 -8.98 7.25 -7.43
CA VAL A 56 -7.73 7.73 -8.04
C VAL A 56 -7.66 7.16 -9.46
N PRO A 57 -7.33 7.96 -10.48
CA PRO A 57 -7.10 7.42 -11.83
C PRO A 57 -5.96 6.40 -11.81
N ASP A 58 -6.11 5.30 -12.55
CA ASP A 58 -5.14 4.20 -12.61
C ASP A 58 -4.82 3.56 -11.24
N ALA A 59 -5.80 3.53 -10.33
CA ALA A 59 -5.61 3.03 -8.97
C ALA A 59 -5.08 1.59 -8.93
N PHE A 60 -5.54 0.72 -9.83
CA PHE A 60 -5.13 -0.69 -9.85
C PHE A 60 -3.66 -0.85 -10.23
N GLU A 61 -3.21 -0.10 -11.24
CA GLU A 61 -1.82 -0.05 -11.68
C GLU A 61 -0.91 0.46 -10.57
N ILE A 62 -1.34 1.51 -9.85
CA ILE A 62 -0.59 2.03 -8.69
C ILE A 62 -0.50 0.98 -7.58
N ILE A 63 -1.61 0.29 -7.27
CA ILE A 63 -1.64 -0.77 -6.26
C ILE A 63 -0.71 -1.92 -6.64
N GLU A 64 -0.75 -2.36 -7.91
CA GLU A 64 0.13 -3.40 -8.42
C GLU A 64 1.61 -3.00 -8.31
N GLU A 65 1.97 -1.78 -8.72
CA GLU A 65 3.33 -1.27 -8.61
C GLU A 65 3.82 -1.23 -7.15
N LEU A 66 3.01 -0.71 -6.23
CA LEU A 66 3.36 -0.66 -4.80
C LEU A 66 3.47 -2.05 -4.19
N ALA A 67 2.61 -3.00 -4.59
CA ALA A 67 2.68 -4.39 -4.12
C ALA A 67 3.95 -5.12 -4.65
N LEU A 68 4.46 -4.71 -5.81
CA LEU A 68 5.67 -5.25 -6.42
C LEU A 68 6.96 -4.50 -6.03
N ASP A 69 6.86 -3.36 -5.33
CA ASP A 69 8.02 -2.56 -4.90
C ASP A 69 8.74 -3.21 -3.68
N ASP A 70 9.97 -3.67 -3.92
CA ASP A 70 10.83 -4.32 -2.93
C ASP A 70 11.19 -3.41 -1.75
N ALA A 71 11.36 -2.10 -1.99
CA ALA A 71 11.67 -1.15 -0.94
C ALA A 71 10.43 -0.86 -0.09
N PHE A 72 9.25 -0.79 -0.71
CA PHE A 72 7.97 -0.66 -0.01
C PHE A 72 7.73 -1.88 0.89
N ALA A 73 7.86 -3.09 0.35
CA ALA A 73 7.75 -4.33 1.10
C ALA A 73 8.84 -4.49 2.17
N GLY A 74 10.09 -4.10 1.86
CA GLY A 74 11.23 -4.14 2.77
C GLY A 74 11.07 -3.24 4.01
N ARG A 75 10.27 -2.18 3.91
CA ARG A 75 9.85 -1.34 5.06
C ARG A 75 8.67 -1.91 5.83
N GLY A 76 8.20 -3.11 5.47
CA GLY A 76 7.01 -3.74 6.05
C GLY A 76 5.71 -3.00 5.70
N SER A 77 5.71 -2.23 4.61
CA SER A 77 4.52 -1.52 4.15
C SER A 77 3.60 -2.43 3.35
N VAL A 78 2.30 -2.24 3.50
CA VAL A 78 1.22 -2.97 2.84
C VAL A 78 0.31 -1.96 2.16
N VAL A 79 -0.04 -2.23 0.90
CA VAL A 79 -0.98 -1.44 0.12
C VAL A 79 -2.35 -2.10 0.11
N GLY A 80 -3.38 -1.33 0.46
CA GLY A 80 -4.79 -1.68 0.35
C GLY A 80 -5.48 -1.03 -0.85
N ALA A 81 -6.65 -1.56 -1.19
CA ALA A 81 -7.45 -1.16 -2.34
C ALA A 81 -8.83 -0.65 -1.88
N GLY A 82 -8.98 0.66 -1.72
CA GLY A 82 -10.14 1.23 -1.03
C GLY A 82 -10.30 0.60 0.36
N THR A 83 -11.53 0.26 0.76
CA THR A 83 -11.82 -0.24 2.13
C THR A 83 -11.31 -1.66 2.45
N VAL A 84 -10.35 -2.20 1.70
CA VAL A 84 -9.77 -3.54 1.87
C VAL A 84 -8.27 -3.44 2.11
N LEU A 85 -7.82 -3.99 3.24
CA LEU A 85 -6.42 -4.11 3.68
C LEU A 85 -6.10 -5.57 4.04
#